data_AF-A0A8I1KF95-F1
#
_entry.id   AF-A0A8I1KF95-F1
#
_cell.length_a   1.000
_cell.length_b   1.000
_cell.length_c   1.000
_cell.angle_alpha   90.00
_cell.angle_beta   90.00
_cell.angle_gamma   90.00
#
_symmetry.space_group_name_H-M   'P 1'
#
loop_
_entity.id
_entity.type
_entity.pdbx_description
1 polymer ?
#
loop_
_entity_poly.entity_id
_entity_poly.type
_entity_poly.pdbx_seq_one_letter_code
_entity_poly.pdbx_strand_id
1 'polypeptide(L)'
;MNVNLKSIALGAILLTAAISSSAQEQLLVDSPFVHERSMVAETGEMVTGAEVTPIYKQMVGLLPKGWNMVFTEQRLALAPVVWTKGEQWTTVLDEWGRRYGANVMIDGERQQIVVSPEQDMRPKGTAFVYSGNELHQELYNPAERYAEAEIYVMERLKGLQGTVNDAVNLHQAQAQLFGLMAQVEEREKEQAELAKLHARKLAKKKAKALAAEREVAIASQPVKRGPVTIYHDGRIEIALTKGLLKPQIEALLINTDLIKSPDEMIWRASEVYRWANDYTLNAESAKHVLGRVLSAYGLAARIKQNGIVTIDQKERI
;
A
#
# COMPACT_ATOMS: atom_id res chain seq x y z
N MET A 1 -12.71 9.63 10.29
CA MET A 1 -11.33 9.76 9.76
C MET A 1 -10.91 8.39 9.27
N ASN A 2 -10.56 8.22 7.99
CA ASN A 2 -10.10 6.92 7.49
C ASN A 2 -8.59 6.78 7.75
N VAL A 3 -8.23 5.99 8.76
CA VAL A 3 -6.83 5.56 8.96
C VAL A 3 -6.50 4.53 7.89
N ASN A 4 -5.52 4.82 7.04
CA ASN A 4 -5.16 3.93 5.94
C ASN A 4 -4.39 2.71 6.48
N LEU A 5 -5.08 1.57 6.56
CA LEU A 5 -4.51 0.30 7.03
C LEU A 5 -3.30 -0.15 6.20
N LYS A 6 -3.23 0.19 4.91
CA LYS A 6 -2.09 -0.19 4.04
C LYS A 6 -0.80 0.53 4.46
N SER A 7 -0.86 1.77 4.97
CA SER A 7 0.31 2.45 5.55
C SER A 7 0.76 1.88 6.91
N ILE A 8 -0.14 1.31 7.71
CA ILE A 8 0.24 0.63 8.96
C ILE A 8 0.92 -0.71 8.65
N ALA A 9 0.38 -1.47 7.69
CA ALA A 9 0.95 -2.74 7.25
C ALA A 9 2.35 -2.57 6.63
N LEU A 10 2.57 -1.59 5.73
CA LEU A 10 3.90 -1.29 5.21
C LEU A 10 4.87 -0.81 6.30
N GLY A 11 4.41 0.00 7.25
CA GLY A 11 5.22 0.47 8.38
C GLY A 11 5.74 -0.69 9.25
N ALA A 12 4.90 -1.68 9.53
CA ALA A 12 5.30 -2.89 10.25
C ALA A 12 6.35 -3.72 9.46
N ILE A 13 6.12 -3.96 8.16
CA ILE A 13 7.03 -4.75 7.32
C ILE A 13 8.41 -4.10 7.21
N LEU A 14 8.47 -2.78 7.04
CA LEU A 14 9.74 -2.03 7.01
C LEU A 14 10.49 -2.08 8.35
N LEU A 15 9.78 -2.07 9.48
CA LEU A 15 10.40 -2.16 10.80
C LEU A 15 11.00 -3.56 11.04
N THR A 16 10.32 -4.63 10.64
CA THR A 16 10.85 -6.01 10.76
C THR A 16 12.05 -6.25 9.83
N ALA A 17 12.05 -5.66 8.62
CA ALA A 17 13.19 -5.73 7.70
C ALA A 17 14.45 -5.07 8.30
N ALA A 18 14.31 -3.93 8.97
CA ALA A 18 15.42 -3.28 9.67
C ALA A 18 16.01 -4.15 10.80
N ILE A 19 15.15 -4.83 11.57
CA ILE A 19 15.55 -5.71 12.67
C ILE A 19 16.34 -6.93 12.14
N SER A 20 15.91 -7.55 11.04
CA SER A 20 16.71 -8.61 10.39
C SER A 20 18.03 -8.09 9.80
N SER A 21 18.05 -6.88 9.22
CA SER A 21 19.27 -6.29 8.66
C SER A 21 20.33 -6.00 9.73
N SER A 22 19.92 -5.62 10.94
CA SER A 22 20.83 -5.32 12.06
C SER A 22 21.58 -6.53 12.65
N ALA A 23 21.30 -7.74 12.16
CA ALA A 23 21.93 -8.99 12.60
C ALA A 23 23.02 -9.53 11.65
N GLN A 24 23.35 -8.84 10.56
CA GLN A 24 24.21 -9.38 9.49
C GLN A 24 25.41 -8.51 9.04
N GLU A 25 25.59 -7.30 9.56
CA GLU A 25 26.76 -6.45 9.26
C GLU A 25 27.60 -6.12 10.51
N GLN A 26 28.55 -6.99 10.86
CA GLN A 26 29.74 -6.58 11.63
C GLN A 26 30.91 -7.57 11.49
N LEU A 27 31.46 -7.69 10.27
CA LEU A 27 32.70 -8.43 10.04
C LEU A 27 33.43 -7.90 8.79
N LEU A 28 34.36 -6.96 8.98
CA LEU A 28 35.66 -6.79 8.27
C LEU A 28 36.28 -5.40 8.55
N VAL A 29 37.58 -5.40 8.86
CA VAL A 29 38.60 -4.37 8.54
C VAL A 29 38.32 -2.91 8.97
N ASP A 30 39.07 -2.41 9.96
CA ASP A 30 40.41 -1.83 9.66
C ASP A 30 41.33 -1.76 10.89
N SER A 31 42.65 -1.68 10.69
CA SER A 31 43.64 -1.59 11.78
C SER A 31 45.02 -1.03 11.33
N PRO A 32 45.44 0.15 11.82
CA PRO A 32 46.74 0.73 11.48
C PRO A 32 47.85 0.36 12.48
N PHE A 33 48.84 -0.40 12.02
CA PHE A 33 50.15 -0.51 12.66
C PHE A 33 51.00 0.75 12.38
N VAL A 34 51.79 1.20 13.37
CA VAL A 34 53.03 1.97 13.12
C VAL A 34 54.15 1.46 14.03
N HIS A 35 55.38 1.43 13.50
CA HIS A 35 56.64 1.14 14.20
C HIS A 35 57.71 2.11 13.69
N GLU A 36 58.65 2.49 14.57
CA GLU A 36 60.00 2.93 14.22
C GLU A 36 60.98 2.16 15.15
N ARG A 37 61.97 1.40 14.63
CA ARG A 37 63.26 1.78 14.00
C ARG A 37 64.27 2.33 15.03
N SER A 38 65.57 2.01 15.00
CA SER A 38 66.37 1.04 14.20
C SER A 38 67.81 0.97 14.76
N MET A 39 68.54 -0.16 14.56
CA MET A 39 69.97 -0.28 14.10
C MET A 39 70.51 -1.72 14.36
N VAL A 40 70.96 -2.50 13.35
CA VAL A 40 72.32 -2.53 12.70
C VAL A 40 73.38 -3.15 13.65
N ALA A 41 74.13 -4.23 13.33
CA ALA A 41 74.19 -5.17 12.19
C ALA A 41 74.77 -6.56 12.69
N GLU A 42 75.42 -7.51 11.97
CA GLU A 42 76.01 -7.61 10.60
C GLU A 42 76.34 -9.09 10.19
N THR A 43 76.65 -9.32 8.90
CA THR A 43 77.20 -10.56 8.26
C THR A 43 76.34 -11.84 8.17
N GLY A 44 76.41 -12.55 7.03
CA GLY A 44 75.83 -13.90 6.80
C GLY A 44 74.84 -13.99 5.63
N GLU A 45 74.89 -15.06 4.83
CA GLU A 45 74.12 -15.23 3.58
C GLU A 45 72.70 -15.83 3.73
N MET A 46 71.89 -15.63 2.67
CA MET A 46 70.58 -16.22 2.34
C MET A 46 69.33 -15.78 3.13
N VAL A 47 68.20 -15.79 2.41
CA VAL A 47 66.98 -15.05 2.77
C VAL A 47 65.73 -15.93 2.72
N THR A 48 65.20 -16.23 3.90
CA THR A 48 63.76 -16.45 4.20
C THR A 48 63.56 -16.26 5.70
N GLY A 49 63.56 -15.00 6.14
CA GLY A 49 63.77 -14.64 7.55
C GLY A 49 62.59 -14.95 8.49
N ALA A 50 62.70 -16.04 9.23
CA ALA A 50 62.19 -16.11 10.61
C ALA A 50 63.34 -15.75 11.55
N GLU A 51 63.20 -14.71 12.37
CA GLU A 51 64.24 -14.30 13.33
C GLU A 51 64.36 -15.32 14.47
N VAL A 52 65.30 -16.26 14.34
CA VAL A 52 65.59 -17.32 15.32
C VAL A 52 66.08 -16.68 16.63
N THR A 53 65.15 -16.44 17.55
CA THR A 53 65.38 -15.71 18.79
C THR A 53 64.98 -16.58 19.99
N PRO A 54 65.71 -16.55 21.12
CA PRO A 54 65.31 -17.23 22.35
C PRO A 54 63.88 -16.88 22.76
N ILE A 55 63.08 -17.91 23.11
CA ILE A 55 61.66 -17.75 23.42
C ILE A 55 61.39 -16.67 24.48
N TYR A 56 62.22 -16.57 25.52
CA TYR A 56 62.05 -15.57 26.58
C TYR A 56 62.06 -14.11 26.09
N LYS A 57 62.69 -13.81 24.93
CA LYS A 57 62.71 -12.45 24.34
C LYS A 57 61.47 -12.17 23.50
N GLN A 58 61.01 -13.12 22.69
CA GLN A 58 59.84 -12.90 21.83
C GLN A 58 58.52 -12.98 22.62
N MET A 59 58.43 -13.83 23.64
CA MET A 59 57.17 -13.99 24.39
C MET A 59 56.73 -12.72 25.12
N VAL A 60 57.65 -11.83 25.51
CA VAL A 60 57.34 -10.52 26.12
C VAL A 60 56.49 -9.62 25.20
N GLY A 61 56.56 -9.79 23.88
CA GLY A 61 55.71 -9.09 22.90
C GLY A 61 54.46 -9.86 22.45
N LEU A 62 54.35 -11.15 22.83
CA LEU A 62 53.28 -12.07 22.40
C LEU A 62 52.21 -12.30 23.47
N LEU A 63 52.61 -12.28 24.75
CA LEU A 63 51.70 -12.53 25.85
C LEU A 63 50.77 -11.33 26.12
N PRO A 64 49.58 -11.55 26.71
CA PRO A 64 48.71 -10.44 27.08
C PRO A 64 49.40 -9.51 28.09
N LYS A 65 49.16 -8.20 27.97
CA LYS A 65 49.88 -7.19 28.77
C LYS A 65 49.73 -7.45 30.27
N GLY A 66 50.87 -7.59 30.95
CA GLY A 66 50.95 -7.88 32.40
C GLY A 66 51.32 -9.34 32.71
N TRP A 67 51.23 -10.24 31.75
CA TRP A 67 51.56 -11.65 31.94
C TRP A 67 53.08 -11.89 32.01
N ASN A 68 53.48 -12.87 32.83
CA ASN A 68 54.88 -13.23 33.05
C ASN A 68 55.15 -14.70 32.70
N MET A 69 56.34 -14.99 32.17
CA MET A 69 56.75 -16.34 31.78
C MET A 69 57.97 -16.78 32.60
N VAL A 70 57.88 -17.94 33.25
CA VAL A 70 58.91 -18.48 34.14
C VAL A 70 59.32 -19.87 33.67
N PHE A 71 60.61 -20.08 33.46
CA PHE A 71 61.18 -21.36 33.03
C PHE A 71 61.89 -22.02 34.23
N THR A 72 61.62 -23.30 34.50
CA THR A 72 62.34 -24.04 35.55
C THR A 72 63.77 -24.39 35.14
N GLU A 73 64.05 -24.45 33.84
CA GLU A 73 65.37 -24.71 33.28
C GLU A 73 65.80 -23.64 32.25
N GLN A 74 67.06 -23.21 32.34
CA GLN A 74 67.64 -22.20 31.44
C GLN A 74 67.69 -22.66 29.97
N ARG A 75 67.87 -23.96 29.69
CA ARG A 75 67.88 -24.47 28.30
C ARG A 75 66.54 -24.26 27.59
N LEU A 76 65.44 -24.28 28.34
CA LEU A 76 64.11 -24.03 27.80
C LEU A 76 63.89 -22.55 27.52
N ALA A 77 64.29 -21.66 28.45
CA ALA A 77 64.26 -20.21 28.19
C ALA A 77 65.06 -19.83 26.92
N LEU A 78 66.18 -20.51 26.66
CA LEU A 78 67.06 -20.26 25.52
C LEU A 78 66.64 -20.95 24.20
N ALA A 79 65.71 -21.90 24.22
CA ALA A 79 65.30 -22.60 22.99
C ALA A 79 64.61 -21.63 22.02
N PRO A 80 64.92 -21.69 20.71
CA PRO A 80 64.36 -20.76 19.76
C PRO A 80 62.89 -21.07 19.47
N VAL A 81 62.09 -20.02 19.36
CA VAL A 81 60.70 -20.10 18.88
C VAL A 81 60.63 -19.62 17.43
N VAL A 82 59.69 -20.17 16.68
CA VAL A 82 59.31 -19.71 15.33
C VAL A 82 57.82 -19.41 15.39
N TRP A 83 57.41 -18.27 14.86
CA TRP A 83 56.03 -17.78 14.90
C TRP A 83 55.69 -17.06 13.60
N THR A 84 54.53 -17.39 13.02
CA THR A 84 53.96 -16.63 11.90
C THR A 84 53.03 -15.55 12.43
N LYS A 85 53.28 -14.29 12.06
CA LYS A 85 52.48 -13.12 12.49
C LYS A 85 50.98 -13.35 12.26
N GLY A 86 50.25 -13.63 13.35
CA GLY A 86 48.81 -13.88 13.34
C GLY A 86 48.38 -15.19 14.00
N GLU A 87 49.28 -16.14 14.20
CA GLU A 87 49.02 -17.34 15.01
C GLU A 87 48.80 -16.95 16.49
N GLN A 88 47.92 -17.67 17.19
CA GLN A 88 47.66 -17.44 18.61
C GLN A 88 48.86 -17.88 19.45
N TRP A 89 49.27 -17.05 20.42
CA TRP A 89 50.42 -17.35 21.29
C TRP A 89 50.31 -18.69 22.04
N THR A 90 49.08 -19.14 22.32
CA THR A 90 48.78 -20.46 22.88
C THR A 90 49.19 -21.61 21.96
N THR A 91 48.87 -21.52 20.65
CA THR A 91 49.29 -22.50 19.64
C THR A 91 50.80 -22.52 19.47
N VAL A 92 51.44 -21.35 19.46
CA VAL A 92 52.91 -21.21 19.38
C VAL A 92 53.59 -21.90 20.57
N LEU A 93 53.07 -21.70 21.78
CA LEU A 93 53.61 -22.34 22.98
C LEU A 93 53.40 -23.86 23.02
N ASP A 94 52.26 -24.36 22.53
CA ASP A 94 52.00 -25.80 22.42
C ASP A 94 52.91 -26.47 21.37
N GLU A 95 53.06 -25.90 20.18
CA GLU A 95 53.98 -26.43 19.16
C GLU A 95 55.46 -26.34 19.59
N TRP A 96 55.86 -25.24 20.23
CA TRP A 96 57.18 -25.11 20.82
C TRP A 96 57.40 -26.12 21.96
N GLY A 97 56.41 -26.32 22.83
CA GLY A 97 56.48 -27.29 23.92
C GLY A 97 56.65 -28.72 23.42
N ARG A 98 55.81 -29.11 22.45
CA ARG A 98 55.91 -30.39 21.72
C ARG A 98 57.24 -30.56 20.99
N ARG A 99 57.87 -29.47 20.51
CA ARG A 99 59.17 -29.50 19.82
C ARG A 99 60.37 -29.67 20.76
N TYR A 100 60.29 -29.20 22.00
CA TYR A 100 61.42 -29.17 22.95
C TYR A 100 61.26 -30.07 24.18
N GLY A 101 60.18 -30.87 24.27
CA GLY A 101 59.91 -31.74 25.42
C GLY A 101 59.60 -30.94 26.68
N ALA A 102 58.79 -29.90 26.53
CA ALA A 102 58.51 -28.92 27.57
C ALA A 102 57.01 -28.76 27.83
N ASN A 103 56.61 -28.87 29.09
CA ASN A 103 55.25 -28.62 29.53
C ASN A 103 55.03 -27.12 29.70
N VAL A 104 53.88 -26.63 29.23
CA VAL A 104 53.46 -25.23 29.38
C VAL A 104 52.18 -25.19 30.23
N MET A 105 52.29 -24.64 31.43
CA MET A 105 51.19 -24.46 32.38
C MET A 105 50.75 -22.99 32.37
N ILE A 106 49.45 -22.74 32.22
CA ILE A 106 48.88 -21.40 32.07
C ILE A 106 48.01 -21.08 33.29
N ASP A 107 48.51 -20.25 34.20
CA ASP A 107 47.79 -19.75 35.38
C ASP A 107 47.13 -18.40 35.04
N GLY A 108 45.81 -18.45 34.79
CA GLY A 108 45.01 -17.28 34.43
C GLY A 108 44.70 -16.34 35.61
N GLU A 109 44.78 -16.82 36.86
CA GLU A 109 44.52 -15.99 38.05
C GLU A 109 45.75 -15.14 38.39
N ARG A 110 46.95 -15.74 38.28
CA ARG A 110 48.24 -15.06 38.51
C ARG A 110 48.82 -14.39 37.27
N GLN A 111 48.18 -14.56 36.11
CA GLN A 111 48.68 -14.10 34.82
C GLN A 111 50.10 -14.61 34.55
N GLN A 112 50.33 -15.89 34.85
CA GLN A 112 51.64 -16.51 34.83
C GLN A 112 51.66 -17.74 33.93
N ILE A 113 52.71 -17.89 33.14
CA ILE A 113 53.01 -19.10 32.39
C ILE A 113 54.25 -19.74 33.00
N VAL A 114 54.15 -21.00 33.39
CA VAL A 114 55.27 -21.79 33.89
C VAL A 114 55.65 -22.81 32.84
N VAL A 115 56.94 -22.92 32.56
CA VAL A 115 57.50 -23.86 31.58
C VAL A 115 58.54 -24.74 32.24
N SER A 116 58.38 -26.05 32.13
CA SER A 116 59.29 -27.05 32.69
C SER A 116 59.63 -28.14 31.67
N PRO A 117 60.63 -28.98 31.93
CA PRO A 117 60.72 -30.30 31.31
C PRO A 117 59.40 -31.07 31.48
N GLU A 118 59.12 -31.94 30.52
CA GLU A 118 57.96 -32.84 30.51
C GLU A 118 57.81 -33.69 31.79
N GLN A 119 58.92 -33.93 32.50
CA GLN A 119 58.98 -34.80 33.68
C GLN A 119 58.64 -34.11 35.01
N ASP A 120 58.69 -32.77 35.09
CA ASP A 120 58.67 -32.05 36.38
C ASP A 120 57.30 -31.50 36.83
N MET A 121 56.38 -31.21 35.89
CA MET A 121 55.09 -30.58 36.25
C MET A 121 53.94 -31.60 36.39
N ARG A 122 53.62 -31.95 37.64
CA ARG A 122 52.29 -32.45 38.06
C ARG A 122 51.81 -31.83 39.40
N PRO A 123 51.56 -30.52 39.51
CA PRO A 123 50.85 -29.95 40.65
C PRO A 123 49.36 -30.34 40.59
N LYS A 124 48.78 -30.74 41.73
CA LYS A 124 47.34 -31.07 41.79
C LYS A 124 46.48 -29.83 41.59
N GLY A 125 45.47 -29.91 40.72
CA GLY A 125 44.46 -28.86 40.56
C GLY A 125 44.83 -27.77 39.56
N THR A 126 45.51 -28.12 38.47
CA THR A 126 45.90 -27.18 37.41
C THR A 126 45.51 -27.72 36.04
N ALA A 127 44.87 -26.90 35.21
CA ALA A 127 44.41 -27.31 33.90
C ALA A 127 45.58 -27.44 32.91
N PHE A 128 45.87 -28.67 32.47
CA PHE A 128 46.85 -28.95 31.43
C PHE A 128 46.20 -29.10 30.05
N VAL A 129 46.84 -28.55 29.02
CA VAL A 129 46.67 -29.02 27.65
C VAL A 129 47.83 -29.99 27.38
N TYR A 130 47.51 -31.28 27.21
CA TYR A 130 48.51 -32.33 27.02
C TYR A 130 48.16 -33.16 25.77
N SER A 131 49.18 -33.50 24.98
CA SER A 131 49.02 -34.20 23.71
C SER A 131 49.89 -35.45 23.67
N GLY A 132 49.28 -36.65 23.71
CA GLY A 132 49.97 -37.92 23.42
C GLY A 132 50.00 -38.96 24.55
N ASN A 133 48.94 -39.78 24.60
CA ASN A 133 48.90 -41.18 25.07
C ASN A 133 49.15 -41.55 26.57
N GLU A 134 48.16 -42.29 27.07
CA GLU A 134 48.15 -43.19 28.24
C GLU A 134 48.34 -42.62 29.68
N LEU A 135 47.17 -42.36 30.29
CA LEU A 135 46.82 -42.51 31.72
C LEU A 135 47.87 -42.08 32.78
N HIS A 136 47.51 -41.05 33.56
CA HIS A 136 46.70 -41.36 34.76
C HIS A 136 45.91 -40.16 35.28
N GLN A 137 44.77 -40.50 35.87
CA GLN A 137 43.79 -39.63 36.53
C GLN A 137 44.40 -38.53 37.43
N GLU A 138 44.06 -37.26 37.15
CA GLU A 138 43.60 -36.41 38.25
C GLU A 138 42.29 -36.99 38.81
N LEU A 139 41.94 -36.66 40.06
CA LEU A 139 40.61 -36.92 40.60
C LEU A 139 39.58 -35.93 40.01
N TYR A 140 39.42 -36.04 38.69
CA TYR A 140 38.17 -35.74 38.00
C TYR A 140 37.05 -36.37 38.84
N ASN A 141 36.17 -35.55 39.41
CA ASN A 141 34.82 -36.02 39.70
C ASN A 141 34.04 -35.88 38.37
N PRO A 142 33.85 -36.96 37.59
CA PRO A 142 33.27 -36.83 36.28
C PRO A 142 31.81 -36.38 36.41
N ALA A 143 31.12 -36.76 37.48
CA ALA A 143 29.75 -36.35 37.73
C ALA A 143 29.61 -34.83 37.92
N GLU A 144 30.57 -34.15 38.57
CA GLU A 144 30.52 -32.69 38.70
C GLU A 144 30.87 -31.97 37.39
N ARG A 145 31.94 -32.39 36.69
CA ARG A 145 32.29 -31.79 35.38
C ARG A 145 31.30 -32.11 34.28
N TYR A 146 30.68 -33.30 34.29
CA TYR A 146 29.55 -33.61 33.41
C TYR A 146 28.30 -32.85 33.86
N ALA A 147 28.01 -32.66 35.14
CA ALA A 147 26.89 -31.83 35.57
C ALA A 147 27.07 -30.36 35.16
N GLU A 148 28.26 -29.76 35.29
CA GLU A 148 28.56 -28.41 34.78
C GLU A 148 28.42 -28.33 33.26
N ALA A 149 28.93 -29.32 32.53
CA ALA A 149 28.81 -29.39 31.07
C ALA A 149 27.36 -29.64 30.61
N GLU A 150 26.60 -30.48 31.31
CA GLU A 150 25.17 -30.70 31.09
C GLU A 150 24.37 -29.46 31.43
N ILE A 151 24.68 -28.73 32.51
CA ILE A 151 24.04 -27.44 32.84
C ILE A 151 24.31 -26.44 31.71
N TYR A 152 25.56 -26.26 31.28
CA TYR A 152 25.89 -25.35 30.17
C TYR A 152 25.24 -25.75 28.84
N VAL A 153 25.21 -27.05 28.52
CA VAL A 153 24.51 -27.57 27.33
C VAL A 153 23.00 -27.41 27.46
N MET A 154 22.41 -27.63 28.64
CA MET A 154 20.98 -27.47 28.91
C MET A 154 20.55 -25.99 28.92
N GLU A 155 21.39 -25.07 29.39
CA GLU A 155 21.15 -23.63 29.26
C GLU A 155 21.25 -23.18 27.80
N ARG A 156 22.26 -23.66 27.06
CA ARG A 156 22.38 -23.39 25.63
C ARG A 156 21.21 -23.99 24.83
N LEU A 157 20.74 -25.19 25.18
CA LEU A 157 19.57 -25.83 24.59
C LEU A 157 18.28 -25.10 24.96
N LYS A 158 18.11 -24.62 26.20
CA LYS A 158 16.98 -23.75 26.61
C LYS A 158 16.98 -22.44 25.84
N GLY A 159 18.15 -21.80 25.66
CA GLY A 159 18.29 -20.58 24.86
C GLY A 159 17.90 -20.81 23.40
N LEU A 160 18.41 -21.88 22.79
CA LEU A 160 18.03 -22.31 21.44
C LEU A 160 16.53 -22.63 21.35
N GLN A 161 15.97 -23.36 22.31
CA GLN A 161 14.54 -23.69 22.38
C GLN A 161 13.66 -22.43 22.53
N GLY A 162 14.14 -21.42 23.25
CA GLY A 162 13.56 -20.07 23.26
C GLY A 162 13.50 -19.48 21.85
N THR A 163 14.65 -19.36 21.18
CA THR A 163 14.70 -18.80 19.81
C THR A 163 13.88 -19.59 18.78
N VAL A 164 13.76 -20.92 18.94
CA VAL A 164 12.91 -21.78 18.10
C VAL A 164 11.43 -21.54 18.40
N ASN A 165 11.03 -21.41 19.66
CA ASN A 165 9.66 -21.04 20.03
C ASN A 165 9.31 -19.65 19.49
N ASP A 166 10.20 -18.67 19.57
CA ASP A 166 10.00 -17.32 19.03
C ASP A 166 9.87 -17.33 17.50
N ALA A 167 10.68 -18.13 16.80
CA ALA A 167 10.56 -18.33 15.36
C ALA A 167 9.24 -19.02 14.96
N VAL A 168 8.78 -20.00 15.73
CA VAL A 168 7.48 -20.66 15.53
C VAL A 168 6.33 -19.69 15.79
N ASN A 169 6.39 -18.90 16.87
CA ASN A 169 5.41 -17.86 17.19
C ASN A 169 5.33 -16.80 16.08
N LEU A 170 6.49 -16.34 15.57
CA LEU A 170 6.58 -15.41 14.45
C LEU A 170 5.99 -16.00 13.16
N HIS A 171 6.27 -17.26 12.84
CA HIS A 171 5.70 -17.92 11.67
C HIS A 171 4.18 -18.11 11.78
N GLN A 172 3.67 -18.47 12.96
CA GLN A 172 2.23 -18.53 13.22
C GLN A 172 1.57 -17.15 13.09
N ALA A 173 2.19 -16.09 13.60
CA ALA A 173 1.71 -14.71 13.43
C ALA A 173 1.70 -14.28 11.95
N GLN A 174 2.73 -14.64 11.17
CA GLN A 174 2.75 -14.42 9.72
C GLN A 174 1.61 -15.17 9.01
N ALA A 175 1.39 -16.45 9.33
CA ALA A 175 0.29 -17.24 8.76
C ALA A 175 -1.09 -16.64 9.07
N GLN A 176 -1.30 -16.16 10.30
CA GLN A 176 -2.52 -15.43 10.69
C GLN A 176 -2.68 -14.11 9.91
N LEU A 177 -1.60 -13.34 9.70
CA LEU A 177 -1.63 -12.12 8.89
C LEU A 177 -1.97 -12.40 7.42
N PHE A 178 -1.41 -13.45 6.80
CA PHE A 178 -1.78 -13.86 5.44
C PHE A 178 -3.26 -14.27 5.34
N GLY A 179 -3.78 -15.02 6.33
CA GLY A 179 -5.20 -15.36 6.41
C GLY A 179 -6.11 -14.14 6.54
N LEU A 180 -5.72 -13.14 7.35
CA LEU A 180 -6.45 -11.88 7.49
C LEU A 180 -6.40 -11.03 6.22
N MET A 181 -5.27 -10.98 5.50
CA MET A 181 -5.19 -10.27 4.22
C MET A 181 -6.10 -10.88 3.16
N ALA A 182 -6.20 -12.21 3.07
CA ALA A 182 -7.13 -12.87 2.16
C ALA A 182 -8.60 -12.50 2.46
N GLN A 183 -9.00 -12.47 3.74
CA GLN A 183 -10.34 -12.01 4.15
C GLN A 183 -10.60 -10.53 3.85
N VAL A 184 -9.57 -9.68 3.92
CA VAL A 184 -9.68 -8.26 3.53
C VAL A 184 -9.87 -8.12 2.02
N GLU A 185 -9.12 -8.87 1.20
CA GLU A 185 -9.33 -8.87 -0.24
C GLU A 185 -10.72 -9.36 -0.65
N GLU A 186 -11.22 -10.42 0.00
CA GLU A 186 -12.57 -10.94 -0.25
C GLU A 186 -13.63 -9.87 0.06
N ARG A 187 -13.51 -9.19 1.22
CA ARG A 187 -14.39 -8.06 1.56
C ARG A 187 -14.23 -6.84 0.65
N GLU A 188 -13.02 -6.53 0.16
CA GLU A 188 -12.83 -5.48 -0.86
C GLU A 188 -13.56 -5.86 -2.17
N LYS A 189 -13.56 -7.14 -2.58
CA LYS A 189 -14.30 -7.65 -3.75
C LYS A 189 -15.81 -7.60 -3.54
N GLU A 190 -16.32 -8.03 -2.38
CA GLU A 190 -17.74 -7.92 -2.02
C GLU A 190 -18.23 -6.45 -2.03
N GLN A 191 -17.48 -5.54 -1.40
CA GLN A 191 -17.82 -4.12 -1.38
C GLN A 191 -17.80 -3.50 -2.78
N ALA A 192 -16.89 -3.92 -3.66
CA ALA A 192 -16.86 -3.49 -5.05
C ALA A 192 -18.10 -3.94 -5.84
N GLU A 193 -18.59 -5.17 -5.65
CA GLU A 193 -19.85 -5.62 -6.27
C GLU A 193 -21.09 -4.94 -5.69
N LEU A 194 -21.14 -4.72 -4.37
CA LEU A 194 -22.20 -3.93 -3.74
C LEU A 194 -22.22 -2.48 -4.25
N ALA A 195 -21.05 -1.86 -4.47
CA ALA A 195 -20.93 -0.53 -5.06
C ALA A 195 -21.42 -0.51 -6.53
N LYS A 196 -21.03 -1.51 -7.35
CA LYS A 196 -21.55 -1.68 -8.73
C LYS A 196 -23.07 -1.86 -8.75
N LEU A 197 -23.62 -2.65 -7.83
CA LEU A 197 -25.07 -2.86 -7.69
C LEU A 197 -25.79 -1.57 -7.29
N HIS A 198 -25.24 -0.80 -6.35
CA HIS A 198 -25.80 0.48 -5.93
C HIS A 198 -25.75 1.52 -7.07
N ALA A 199 -24.64 1.61 -7.80
CA ALA A 199 -24.50 2.45 -8.99
C ALA A 199 -25.53 2.09 -10.08
N ARG A 200 -25.73 0.80 -10.37
CA ARG A 200 -26.77 0.31 -11.30
C ARG A 200 -28.19 0.69 -10.83
N LYS A 201 -28.50 0.55 -9.54
CA LYS A 201 -29.80 0.97 -8.96
C LYS A 201 -30.01 2.49 -9.09
N LEU A 202 -29.00 3.30 -8.80
CA LEU A 202 -29.05 4.76 -8.91
C LEU A 202 -29.20 5.22 -10.37
N ALA A 203 -28.47 4.60 -11.30
CA ALA A 203 -28.59 4.86 -12.73
C ALA A 203 -30.01 4.55 -13.25
N LYS A 204 -30.58 3.40 -12.86
CA LYS A 204 -31.97 3.04 -13.21
C LYS A 204 -32.99 4.03 -12.63
N LYS A 205 -32.78 4.55 -11.41
CA LYS A 205 -33.62 5.61 -10.81
C LYS A 205 -33.52 6.92 -11.59
N LYS A 206 -32.30 7.37 -11.94
CA LYS A 206 -32.09 8.58 -12.76
C LYS A 206 -32.69 8.45 -14.15
N ALA A 207 -32.53 7.30 -14.81
CA ALA A 207 -33.13 7.04 -16.13
C ALA A 207 -34.66 7.10 -16.09
N LYS A 208 -35.31 6.53 -15.06
CA LYS A 208 -36.78 6.64 -14.90
C LYS A 208 -37.22 8.09 -14.65
N ALA A 209 -36.48 8.85 -13.85
CA ALA A 209 -36.78 10.27 -13.60
C ALA A 209 -36.68 11.09 -14.89
N LEU A 210 -35.61 10.93 -15.67
CA LEU A 210 -35.42 11.62 -16.95
C LEU A 210 -36.47 11.21 -18.00
N ALA A 211 -36.95 9.97 -17.98
CA ALA A 211 -38.05 9.53 -18.83
C ALA A 211 -39.36 10.26 -18.48
N ALA A 212 -39.73 10.31 -17.19
CA ALA A 212 -40.91 11.04 -16.73
C ALA A 212 -40.81 12.55 -16.98
N GLU A 213 -39.63 13.15 -16.80
CA GLU A 213 -39.35 14.56 -17.13
C GLU A 213 -39.54 14.83 -18.62
N ARG A 214 -39.10 13.92 -19.51
CA ARG A 214 -39.35 14.00 -20.95
C ARG A 214 -40.83 13.82 -21.30
N GLU A 215 -41.53 12.90 -20.67
CA GLU A 215 -42.99 12.72 -20.86
C GLU A 215 -43.75 13.99 -20.48
N VAL A 216 -43.43 14.60 -19.33
CA VAL A 216 -43.98 15.90 -18.90
C VAL A 216 -43.61 17.02 -19.87
N ALA A 217 -42.36 17.08 -20.34
CA ALA A 217 -41.93 18.10 -21.31
C ALA A 217 -42.64 17.98 -22.66
N ILE A 218 -42.83 16.76 -23.17
CA ILE A 218 -43.60 16.48 -24.40
C ILE A 218 -45.08 16.85 -24.19
N ALA A 219 -45.66 16.44 -23.05
CA ALA A 219 -47.00 16.83 -22.63
C ALA A 219 -47.14 18.34 -22.29
N SER A 220 -46.06 19.12 -22.38
CA SER A 220 -46.05 20.58 -22.23
C SER A 220 -45.79 21.33 -23.55
N GLN A 221 -45.62 20.64 -24.68
CA GLN A 221 -45.44 21.28 -26.00
C GLN A 221 -46.80 21.68 -26.62
N PRO A 222 -46.95 22.90 -27.16
CA PRO A 222 -48.24 23.36 -27.70
C PRO A 222 -48.64 22.55 -28.94
N VAL A 223 -49.92 22.20 -29.03
CA VAL A 223 -50.47 21.34 -30.07
C VAL A 223 -50.84 22.18 -31.30
N LYS A 224 -50.12 21.96 -32.41
CA LYS A 224 -50.41 22.65 -33.67
C LYS A 224 -51.43 21.86 -34.51
N ARG A 225 -52.52 22.52 -34.88
CA ARG A 225 -53.61 22.01 -35.73
C ARG A 225 -53.85 23.00 -36.88
N GLY A 226 -53.28 22.71 -38.05
CA GLY A 226 -53.36 23.61 -39.21
C GLY A 226 -52.77 25.01 -38.93
N PRO A 227 -53.52 26.11 -39.11
CA PRO A 227 -53.08 27.47 -38.80
C PRO A 227 -53.15 27.81 -37.29
N VAL A 228 -53.68 26.91 -36.46
CA VAL A 228 -53.92 27.12 -35.03
C VAL A 228 -52.86 26.42 -34.17
N THR A 229 -52.42 27.07 -33.11
CA THR A 229 -51.54 26.52 -32.07
C THR A 229 -52.24 26.64 -30.72
N ILE A 230 -52.43 25.53 -30.02
CA ILE A 230 -53.15 25.44 -28.74
C ILE A 230 -52.14 25.17 -27.61
N TYR A 231 -52.14 26.01 -26.59
CA TYR A 231 -51.26 25.92 -25.41
C TYR A 231 -51.98 25.22 -24.25
N HIS A 232 -51.21 24.62 -23.33
CA HIS A 232 -51.74 23.82 -22.21
C HIS A 232 -52.49 24.61 -21.14
N ASP A 233 -52.31 25.94 -21.12
CA ASP A 233 -53.10 26.87 -20.32
C ASP A 233 -54.42 27.30 -21.00
N GLY A 234 -54.76 26.69 -22.14
CA GLY A 234 -55.96 26.98 -22.92
C GLY A 234 -55.82 28.17 -23.88
N ARG A 235 -54.70 28.91 -23.86
CA ARG A 235 -54.45 29.97 -24.84
C ARG A 235 -54.38 29.40 -26.24
N ILE A 236 -54.85 30.19 -27.21
CA ILE A 236 -54.87 29.84 -28.61
C ILE A 236 -54.24 30.96 -29.42
N GLU A 237 -53.36 30.56 -30.32
CA GLU A 237 -52.71 31.38 -31.31
C GLU A 237 -53.18 30.94 -32.70
N ILE A 238 -53.52 31.89 -33.59
CA ILE A 238 -53.81 31.61 -34.99
C ILE A 238 -52.94 32.48 -35.89
N ALA A 239 -52.34 31.86 -36.90
CA ALA A 239 -51.75 32.56 -38.04
C ALA A 239 -52.85 32.88 -39.06
N LEU A 240 -53.29 34.13 -39.09
CA LEU A 240 -54.17 34.64 -40.15
C LEU A 240 -53.30 35.04 -41.36
N THR A 241 -53.78 34.75 -42.55
CA THR A 241 -53.10 35.04 -43.82
C THR A 241 -53.90 36.01 -44.67
N LYS A 242 -53.23 36.70 -45.59
CA LYS A 242 -53.84 37.60 -46.57
C LYS A 242 -54.74 36.82 -47.53
N GLY A 243 -56.06 36.94 -47.36
CA GLY A 243 -57.01 36.11 -48.11
C GLY A 243 -58.47 36.34 -47.69
N LEU A 244 -59.37 35.46 -48.13
CA LEU A 244 -60.77 35.46 -47.69
C LEU A 244 -60.87 35.16 -46.20
N LEU A 245 -61.82 35.81 -45.51
CA LEU A 245 -62.01 35.65 -44.07
C LEU A 245 -62.74 34.34 -43.72
N LYS A 246 -63.81 34.01 -44.46
CA LYS A 246 -64.67 32.85 -44.19
C LYS A 246 -63.89 31.53 -44.03
N PRO A 247 -62.98 31.11 -44.94
CA PRO A 247 -62.24 29.85 -44.79
C PRO A 247 -61.27 29.83 -43.60
N GLN A 248 -60.76 31.00 -43.18
CA GLN A 248 -59.85 31.10 -42.03
C GLN A 248 -60.61 30.99 -40.70
N ILE A 249 -61.84 31.52 -40.65
CA ILE A 249 -62.74 31.36 -39.51
C ILE A 249 -63.26 29.92 -39.44
N GLU A 250 -63.60 29.32 -40.57
CA GLU A 250 -63.97 27.91 -40.68
C GLU A 250 -62.83 27.00 -40.16
N ALA A 251 -61.61 27.23 -40.62
CA ALA A 251 -60.42 26.52 -40.14
C ALA A 251 -60.17 26.76 -38.63
N LEU A 252 -60.38 27.97 -38.10
CA LEU A 252 -60.30 28.23 -36.66
C LEU A 252 -61.33 27.39 -35.88
N LEU A 253 -62.60 27.41 -36.30
CA LEU A 253 -63.69 26.71 -35.61
C LEU A 253 -63.48 25.18 -35.60
N ILE A 254 -63.05 24.60 -36.73
CA ILE A 254 -62.78 23.16 -36.84
C ILE A 254 -61.54 22.76 -36.02
N ASN A 255 -60.41 23.46 -36.19
CA ASN A 255 -59.18 23.08 -35.48
C ASN A 255 -59.25 23.31 -33.96
N THR A 256 -60.23 24.08 -33.47
CA THR A 256 -60.48 24.30 -32.02
C THR A 256 -61.65 23.50 -31.45
N ASP A 257 -62.16 22.51 -32.19
CA ASP A 257 -63.28 21.64 -31.81
C ASP A 257 -64.58 22.42 -31.44
N LEU A 258 -64.73 23.66 -31.94
CA LEU A 258 -65.96 24.46 -31.78
C LEU A 258 -67.07 24.04 -32.76
N ILE A 259 -66.69 23.49 -33.92
CA ILE A 259 -67.56 22.79 -34.86
C ILE A 259 -66.87 21.50 -35.33
N LYS A 260 -67.65 20.50 -35.74
CA LYS A 260 -67.16 19.21 -36.27
C LYS A 260 -67.12 19.17 -37.80
N SER A 261 -68.00 19.92 -38.45
CA SER A 261 -68.10 20.01 -39.92
C SER A 261 -68.29 21.48 -40.34
N PRO A 262 -67.81 21.90 -41.52
CA PRO A 262 -68.18 23.19 -42.12
C PRO A 262 -69.68 23.50 -42.11
N ASP A 263 -70.54 22.48 -42.26
CA ASP A 263 -72.01 22.61 -42.29
C ASP A 263 -72.61 23.16 -40.99
N GLU A 264 -71.89 23.05 -39.87
CA GLU A 264 -72.30 23.60 -38.57
C GLU A 264 -72.02 25.12 -38.48
N MET A 265 -71.32 25.72 -39.45
CA MET A 265 -71.08 27.16 -39.55
C MET A 265 -72.07 27.86 -40.50
N ILE A 266 -73.04 28.58 -39.92
CA ILE A 266 -74.00 29.39 -40.67
C ILE A 266 -73.44 30.81 -40.88
N TRP A 267 -72.77 31.03 -42.01
CA TRP A 267 -72.26 32.33 -42.43
C TRP A 267 -73.38 33.21 -43.02
N ARG A 268 -73.79 34.27 -42.32
CA ARG A 268 -74.78 35.28 -42.76
C ARG A 268 -74.16 36.63 -43.13
N ALA A 269 -72.85 36.76 -42.95
CA ALA A 269 -72.07 37.92 -43.36
C ALA A 269 -71.78 37.87 -44.88
N SER A 270 -71.27 38.96 -45.46
CA SER A 270 -70.83 38.94 -46.86
C SER A 270 -69.63 38.00 -47.06
N GLU A 271 -69.55 37.34 -48.20
CA GLU A 271 -68.41 36.44 -48.52
C GLU A 271 -67.17 37.20 -49.00
N VAL A 272 -67.30 38.49 -49.35
CA VAL A 272 -66.19 39.30 -49.87
C VAL A 272 -65.21 39.79 -48.79
N TYR A 273 -65.50 39.55 -47.50
CA TYR A 273 -64.62 39.97 -46.41
C TYR A 273 -63.25 39.28 -46.52
N ARG A 274 -62.20 40.10 -46.44
CA ARG A 274 -60.80 39.70 -46.62
C ARG A 274 -59.93 40.20 -45.49
N TRP A 275 -59.04 39.33 -45.02
CA TRP A 275 -57.96 39.70 -44.11
C TRP A 275 -56.79 40.29 -44.92
N ALA A 276 -56.25 41.43 -44.49
CA ALA A 276 -55.49 42.33 -45.37
C ALA A 276 -53.98 41.97 -45.49
N ASN A 277 -53.38 41.49 -44.40
CA ASN A 277 -51.96 41.20 -44.25
C ASN A 277 -51.80 39.98 -43.33
N ASP A 278 -50.70 39.23 -43.45
CA ASP A 278 -50.44 38.11 -42.55
C ASP A 278 -50.26 38.60 -41.10
N TYR A 279 -50.91 37.94 -40.14
CA TYR A 279 -50.95 38.39 -38.75
C TYR A 279 -51.19 37.22 -37.78
N THR A 280 -50.37 37.12 -36.74
CA THR A 280 -50.53 36.13 -35.69
C THR A 280 -51.30 36.70 -34.50
N LEU A 281 -52.46 36.13 -34.18
CA LEU A 281 -53.32 36.56 -33.08
C LEU A 281 -53.33 35.54 -31.94
N ASN A 282 -52.91 35.96 -30.75
CA ASN A 282 -52.97 35.18 -29.51
C ASN A 282 -54.10 35.67 -28.58
N ALA A 283 -54.88 34.76 -28.00
CA ALA A 283 -55.86 35.06 -26.95
C ALA A 283 -56.14 33.84 -26.03
N GLU A 284 -56.80 34.09 -24.90
CA GLU A 284 -57.10 33.08 -23.86
C GLU A 284 -58.05 31.94 -24.29
N SER A 285 -58.75 32.06 -25.42
CA SER A 285 -59.59 30.98 -25.96
C SER A 285 -59.95 31.21 -27.42
N ALA A 286 -60.40 30.15 -28.11
CA ALA A 286 -60.97 30.22 -29.46
C ALA A 286 -62.06 31.29 -29.60
N LYS A 287 -62.90 31.46 -28.57
CA LYS A 287 -63.99 32.45 -28.54
C LYS A 287 -63.45 33.89 -28.48
N HIS A 288 -62.35 34.11 -27.75
CA HIS A 288 -61.68 35.42 -27.71
C HIS A 288 -60.92 35.73 -29.01
N VAL A 289 -60.30 34.74 -29.64
CA VAL A 289 -59.72 34.88 -31.00
C VAL A 289 -60.83 35.25 -31.99
N LEU A 290 -61.89 34.45 -32.08
CA LEU A 290 -63.03 34.63 -32.97
C LEU A 290 -63.70 36.01 -32.78
N GLY A 291 -63.96 36.40 -31.53
CA GLY A 291 -64.55 37.69 -31.19
C GLY A 291 -63.69 38.87 -31.65
N ARG A 292 -62.37 38.83 -31.41
CA ARG A 292 -61.43 39.87 -31.87
C ARG A 292 -61.44 39.98 -33.40
N VAL A 293 -61.26 38.87 -34.12
CA VAL A 293 -61.20 38.87 -35.60
C VAL A 293 -62.51 39.37 -36.21
N LEU A 294 -63.66 38.89 -35.75
CA LEU A 294 -64.96 39.31 -36.28
C LEU A 294 -65.30 40.77 -35.94
N SER A 295 -64.90 41.25 -34.76
CA SER A 295 -65.17 42.64 -34.35
C SER A 295 -64.54 43.68 -35.27
N ALA A 296 -63.39 43.38 -35.89
CA ALA A 296 -62.72 44.25 -36.86
C ALA A 296 -63.55 44.51 -38.14
N TYR A 297 -64.53 43.66 -38.44
CA TYR A 297 -65.45 43.78 -39.58
C TYR A 297 -66.88 44.13 -39.13
N GLY A 298 -67.09 44.48 -37.87
CA GLY A 298 -68.43 44.70 -37.30
C GLY A 298 -69.29 43.43 -37.27
N LEU A 299 -68.67 42.25 -37.22
CA LEU A 299 -69.37 40.96 -37.17
C LEU A 299 -69.42 40.41 -35.73
N ALA A 300 -70.35 39.49 -35.50
CA ALA A 300 -70.49 38.73 -34.27
C ALA A 300 -70.58 37.22 -34.56
N ALA A 301 -70.33 36.40 -33.54
CA ALA A 301 -70.57 34.96 -33.58
C ALA A 301 -71.50 34.55 -32.43
N ARG A 302 -72.61 33.88 -32.77
CA ARG A 302 -73.55 33.29 -31.81
C ARG A 302 -73.38 31.76 -31.84
N ILE A 303 -72.80 31.20 -30.79
CA ILE A 303 -72.57 29.76 -30.63
C ILE A 303 -73.77 29.15 -29.92
N LYS A 304 -74.42 28.15 -30.53
CA LYS A 304 -75.59 27.45 -29.97
C LYS A 304 -75.18 26.20 -29.19
N GLN A 305 -76.07 25.72 -28.31
CA GLN A 305 -75.83 24.52 -27.49
C GLN A 305 -75.62 23.23 -28.31
N ASN A 306 -76.07 23.20 -29.57
CA ASN A 306 -75.93 22.05 -30.47
C ASN A 306 -74.70 22.16 -31.40
N GLY A 307 -73.68 22.95 -31.05
CA GLY A 307 -72.47 23.15 -31.84
C GLY A 307 -72.60 24.15 -33.00
N ILE A 308 -73.81 24.45 -33.47
CA ILE A 308 -74.01 25.38 -34.60
C ILE A 308 -73.51 26.78 -34.24
N VAL A 309 -72.58 27.30 -35.06
CA VAL A 309 -72.04 28.66 -34.97
C VAL A 309 -72.67 29.52 -36.06
N THR A 310 -73.43 30.55 -35.68
CA THR A 310 -73.97 31.54 -36.63
C THR A 310 -73.11 32.80 -36.59
N ILE A 311 -72.67 33.27 -37.77
CA ILE A 311 -71.87 34.51 -37.91
C ILE A 311 -72.71 35.55 -38.66
N ASP A 312 -73.00 36.66 -38.00
CA ASP A 312 -73.86 37.73 -38.47
C ASP A 312 -73.22 39.12 -38.33
N GLN A 313 -73.84 40.14 -38.93
CA GLN A 313 -73.49 41.53 -38.61
C GLN A 313 -73.89 41.82 -37.16
N LYS A 314 -73.02 42.51 -36.43
CA LYS A 314 -73.33 42.99 -35.09
C LYS A 314 -74.39 44.09 -35.20
N GLU A 315 -75.62 43.74 -34.82
CA GLU A 315 -76.74 44.67 -34.76
C GLU A 315 -76.34 45.93 -33.96
N ARG A 316 -76.49 47.10 -34.58
CA ARG A 316 -76.30 48.39 -33.90
C ARG A 316 -77.50 48.64 -32.99
N ILE A 317 -77.27 48.45 -31.70
CA ILE A 317 -78.03 49.09 -30.62
C ILE A 317 -77.54 50.54 -30.51
#